data_AF-A0A6L2LN37-F1
#
_entry.id   AF-A0A6L2LN37-F1
#
_cell.length_a   1.000
_cell.length_b   1.000
_cell.length_c   1.000
_cell.angle_alpha   90.00
_cell.angle_beta   90.00
_cell.angle_gamma   90.00
#
_symmetry.space_group_name_H-M   'P 1'
#
loop_
_entity.id
_entity.type
_entity.pdbx_description
1 polymer ?
#
loop_
_entity_poly.entity_id
_entity_poly.type
_entity_poly.pdbx_seq_one_letter_code
_entity_poly.pdbx_strand_id
1 'polypeptide(L)'
;MDRRLLITKLRYKVDSSDWTDVLSYFCREAADDDRRIAMKLNRLCEKMLIVCEKRRNLADELTSIRGIVVVGKATEFVTCTLRKDNAQVAQLCKVESQMEFRALKKELFIQKLVGNGVFHAPVGPIRVSVVELAHAADSNDIRDQLSVLFRRQVNEDSERMNEYRRLSYGLREGLRVRAAYIEELQMFQVFHSSDEVVESLEIMKGMQLDDVEKASRLLLMAREVQNKVYEKNKFVIKLRG
;
A
#
# COMPACT_ATOMS: atom_id res chain seq x y z
N MET A 1 12.80 28.64 7.10
CA MET A 1 14.00 27.77 7.04
C MET A 1 14.69 28.04 5.71
N ASP A 2 15.90 28.61 5.75
CA ASP A 2 16.63 29.14 4.60
C ASP A 2 16.88 28.08 3.50
N ARG A 3 16.71 28.48 2.24
CA ARG A 3 16.90 27.65 1.04
C ARG A 3 18.35 27.17 0.91
N ARG A 4 19.32 28.03 1.26
CA ARG A 4 20.75 27.66 1.26
C ARG A 4 21.02 26.53 2.24
N LEU A 5 20.40 26.56 3.42
CA LEU A 5 20.59 25.56 4.47
C LEU A 5 20.15 24.14 4.03
N LEU A 6 19.11 24.01 3.22
CA LEU A 6 18.65 22.69 2.76
C LEU A 6 19.60 22.10 1.70
N ILE A 7 20.09 22.92 0.77
CA ILE A 7 21.06 22.52 -0.24
C ILE A 7 22.38 22.13 0.43
N THR A 8 22.84 22.92 1.41
CA THR A 8 24.04 22.60 2.18
C THR A 8 23.88 21.30 2.97
N LYS A 9 22.72 21.03 3.58
CA LYS A 9 22.46 19.75 4.26
C LYS A 9 22.48 18.55 3.31
N LEU A 10 21.93 18.70 2.09
CA LEU A 10 21.93 17.63 1.09
C LEU A 10 23.34 17.38 0.56
N ARG A 11 24.09 18.44 0.21
CA ARG A 11 25.49 18.32 -0.21
C ARG A 11 26.37 17.73 0.88
N TYR A 12 26.16 18.14 2.13
CA TYR A 12 26.86 17.59 3.29
C TYR A 12 26.57 16.10 3.49
N LYS A 13 25.30 15.67 3.32
CA LYS A 13 24.94 14.25 3.42
C LYS A 13 25.58 13.38 2.35
N VAL A 14 25.76 13.91 1.15
CA VAL A 14 26.31 13.19 0.00
C VAL A 14 27.83 13.36 -0.11
N ASP A 15 28.40 14.27 0.68
CA ASP A 15 29.80 14.73 0.60
C ASP A 15 30.23 15.08 -0.85
N SER A 16 29.30 15.66 -1.61
CA SER A 16 29.54 16.03 -3.00
C SER A 16 28.89 17.37 -3.33
N SER A 17 29.63 18.19 -4.07
CA SER A 17 29.13 19.41 -4.71
C SER A 17 28.48 19.13 -6.07
N ASP A 18 28.69 17.93 -6.64
CA ASP A 18 28.08 17.52 -7.90
C ASP A 18 26.57 17.27 -7.69
N TRP A 19 25.78 17.96 -8.48
CA TRP A 19 24.33 17.79 -8.48
C TRP A 19 23.90 16.41 -8.96
N THR A 20 24.71 15.75 -9.78
CA THR A 20 24.47 14.37 -10.24
C THR A 20 24.50 13.41 -9.06
N ASP A 21 25.47 13.54 -8.16
CA ASP A 21 25.56 12.72 -6.95
C ASP A 21 24.41 13.01 -6.00
N VAL A 22 24.07 14.29 -5.80
CA VAL A 22 22.96 14.70 -4.93
C VAL A 22 21.61 14.17 -5.44
N LEU A 23 21.38 14.23 -6.75
CA LEU A 23 20.17 13.68 -7.37
C LEU A 23 20.14 12.16 -7.33
N SER A 24 21.28 11.51 -7.59
CA SER A 24 21.40 10.06 -7.54
C SER A 24 21.13 9.52 -6.14
N TYR A 25 21.68 10.16 -5.10
CA TYR A 25 21.42 9.82 -3.70
C TYR A 25 19.92 9.93 -3.38
N PHE A 26 19.29 11.05 -3.75
CA PHE A 26 17.87 11.27 -3.47
C PHE A 26 16.99 10.24 -4.19
N CYS A 27 17.29 9.94 -5.45
CA CYS A 27 16.56 8.93 -6.21
C CYS A 27 16.74 7.54 -5.60
N ARG A 28 17.93 7.19 -5.09
CA ARG A 28 18.19 5.91 -4.41
C ARG A 28 17.41 5.80 -3.12
N GLU A 29 17.48 6.82 -2.25
CA GLU A 29 16.73 6.86 -1.00
C GLU A 29 15.21 6.70 -1.28
N ALA A 30 14.71 7.40 -2.30
CA ALA A 30 13.32 7.29 -2.71
C ALA A 30 12.94 5.93 -3.35
N ALA A 31 13.90 5.21 -3.95
CA ALA A 31 13.68 3.88 -4.52
C ALA A 31 13.69 2.81 -3.43
N ASP A 32 14.63 2.90 -2.49
CA ASP A 32 14.72 2.00 -1.34
C ASP A 32 13.49 2.10 -0.43
N ASP A 33 12.97 3.32 -0.27
CA ASP A 33 11.71 3.54 0.41
C ASP A 33 10.51 2.89 -0.28
N ASP A 34 10.44 2.96 -1.61
CA ASP A 34 9.39 2.27 -2.37
C ASP A 34 9.54 0.75 -2.24
N ARG A 35 10.76 0.20 -2.33
CA ARG A 35 11.04 -1.22 -2.08
C ARG A 35 10.62 -1.65 -0.68
N ARG A 36 10.94 -0.84 0.34
CA ARG A 36 10.58 -1.12 1.74
C ARG A 36 9.07 -1.21 1.94
N ILE A 37 8.32 -0.28 1.34
CA ILE A 37 6.86 -0.32 1.40
C ILE A 37 6.32 -1.52 0.60
N ALA A 38 6.86 -1.81 -0.60
CA ALA A 38 6.48 -2.99 -1.38
C ALA A 38 6.67 -4.28 -0.59
N MET A 39 7.82 -4.47 0.08
CA MET A 39 8.04 -5.62 0.96
C MET A 39 7.03 -5.71 2.11
N LYS A 40 6.68 -4.58 2.73
CA LYS A 40 5.64 -4.54 3.79
C LYS A 40 4.26 -4.91 3.23
N LEU A 41 3.93 -4.48 2.01
CA LEU A 41 2.68 -4.82 1.33
C LEU A 41 2.64 -6.29 0.96
N ASN A 42 3.70 -6.83 0.36
CA ASN A 42 3.79 -8.25 0.01
C ASN A 42 3.54 -9.14 1.24
N ARG A 43 4.25 -8.85 2.34
CA ARG A 43 4.03 -9.56 3.61
C ARG A 43 2.61 -9.41 4.16
N LEU A 44 1.93 -8.29 3.89
CA LEU A 44 0.52 -8.11 4.25
C LEU A 44 -0.39 -8.94 3.33
N CYS A 45 -0.13 -8.96 2.02
CA CYS A 45 -0.84 -9.78 1.03
C CYS A 45 -0.75 -11.27 1.41
N GLU A 46 0.44 -11.79 1.71
CA GLU A 46 0.65 -13.17 2.18
C GLU A 46 -0.21 -13.50 3.41
N LYS A 47 -0.17 -12.63 4.42
CA LYS A 47 -0.99 -12.81 5.63
C LYS A 47 -2.48 -12.78 5.32
N MET A 48 -2.93 -11.92 4.40
CA MET A 48 -4.32 -11.86 4.00
C MET A 48 -4.75 -13.10 3.21
N LEU A 49 -3.90 -13.63 2.33
CA LEU A 49 -4.15 -14.87 1.61
C LEU A 49 -4.34 -16.05 2.56
N ILE A 50 -3.49 -16.18 3.58
CA ILE A 50 -3.63 -17.22 4.62
C ILE A 50 -4.98 -17.10 5.33
N VAL A 51 -5.42 -15.88 5.66
CA VAL A 51 -6.73 -15.67 6.30
C VAL A 51 -7.87 -15.99 5.33
N CYS A 52 -7.78 -15.58 4.06
CA CYS A 52 -8.78 -15.96 3.05
C CYS A 52 -8.89 -17.48 2.91
N GLU A 53 -7.77 -18.21 2.94
CA GLU A 53 -7.75 -19.67 2.89
C GLU A 53 -8.49 -20.28 4.09
N LYS A 54 -8.16 -19.85 5.30
CA LYS A 54 -8.85 -20.31 6.53
C LYS A 54 -10.35 -20.02 6.49
N ARG A 55 -10.76 -18.85 5.98
CA ARG A 55 -12.17 -18.47 5.82
C ARG A 55 -12.88 -19.31 4.77
N ARG A 56 -12.19 -19.70 3.70
CA ARG A 56 -12.73 -20.61 2.70
C ARG A 56 -12.99 -21.99 3.29
N ASN A 57 -12.00 -22.55 3.99
CA ASN A 57 -12.15 -23.85 4.65
C ASN A 57 -13.32 -23.85 5.64
N LEU A 58 -13.46 -22.79 6.45
CA LEU A 58 -14.60 -22.63 7.34
C LEU A 58 -15.94 -22.57 6.59
N ALA A 59 -16.01 -21.83 5.48
CA ALA A 59 -17.23 -21.76 4.68
C ALA A 59 -17.60 -23.14 4.11
N ASP A 60 -16.60 -23.92 3.68
CA ASP A 60 -16.79 -25.27 3.16
C ASP A 60 -17.26 -26.23 4.27
N GLU A 61 -16.66 -26.15 5.46
CA GLU A 61 -17.07 -26.91 6.67
C GLU A 61 -18.51 -26.58 7.07
N LEU A 62 -18.86 -25.30 7.19
CA LEU A 62 -20.22 -24.87 7.51
C LEU A 62 -21.23 -25.29 6.41
N THR A 63 -20.83 -25.24 5.14
CA THR A 63 -21.68 -25.72 4.02
C THR A 63 -21.97 -27.22 4.13
N SER A 64 -21.05 -28.00 4.72
CA SER A 64 -21.22 -29.45 4.88
C SER A 64 -22.29 -29.80 5.93
N ILE A 65 -22.55 -28.92 6.89
CA ILE A 65 -23.54 -29.11 7.95
C ILE A 65 -24.93 -28.72 7.41
N ARG A 66 -25.76 -29.73 7.12
CA ARG A 66 -27.11 -29.53 6.57
C ARG A 66 -28.19 -29.48 7.66
N GLY A 67 -29.26 -28.74 7.39
CA GLY A 67 -30.49 -28.75 8.20
C GLY A 67 -30.53 -27.76 9.36
N ILE A 68 -29.42 -27.07 9.66
CA ILE A 68 -29.35 -26.04 10.70
C ILE A 68 -29.40 -24.65 10.06
N VAL A 69 -30.49 -23.92 10.28
CA VAL A 69 -30.71 -22.58 9.70
C VAL A 69 -29.62 -21.59 10.10
N VAL A 70 -29.14 -21.67 11.35
CA VAL A 70 -28.05 -20.81 11.86
C VAL A 70 -26.76 -21.05 11.08
N VAL A 71 -26.43 -22.30 10.78
CA VAL A 71 -25.25 -22.66 10.00
C VAL A 71 -25.37 -22.15 8.56
N GLY A 72 -26.55 -22.25 7.94
CA GLY A 72 -26.80 -21.66 6.63
C GLY A 72 -26.51 -20.15 6.58
N LYS A 73 -26.96 -19.38 7.58
CA LYS A 73 -26.68 -17.94 7.68
C LYS A 73 -25.19 -17.65 7.94
N ALA A 74 -24.53 -18.46 8.76
CA ALA A 74 -23.09 -18.33 9.02
C ALA A 74 -22.27 -18.58 7.75
N THR A 75 -22.62 -19.59 6.96
CA THR A 75 -22.00 -19.88 5.65
C THR A 75 -22.13 -18.70 4.69
N GLU A 76 -23.33 -18.13 4.56
CA GLU A 76 -23.57 -16.95 3.71
C GLU A 76 -22.72 -15.76 4.16
N PHE A 77 -22.65 -15.52 5.47
CA PHE A 77 -21.85 -14.44 6.05
C PHE A 77 -20.35 -14.62 5.78
N VAL A 78 -19.80 -15.81 6.03
CA VAL A 78 -18.38 -16.12 5.79
C VAL A 78 -18.05 -15.99 4.31
N THR A 79 -18.91 -16.51 3.43
CA THR A 79 -18.75 -16.42 1.96
C THR A 79 -18.78 -14.96 1.48
N CYS A 80 -19.71 -14.15 1.99
CA CYS A 80 -19.81 -12.73 1.67
C CYS A 80 -18.54 -11.97 2.11
N THR A 81 -18.04 -12.28 3.30
CA THR A 81 -16.80 -11.72 3.84
C THR A 81 -15.60 -12.12 2.96
N LEU A 82 -15.47 -13.40 2.63
CA LEU A 82 -14.39 -13.94 1.79
C LEU A 82 -14.34 -13.25 0.42
N ARG A 83 -15.49 -13.00 -0.21
CA ARG A 83 -15.56 -12.27 -1.49
C ARG A 83 -15.01 -10.85 -1.36
N LYS A 84 -15.33 -10.14 -0.26
CA LYS A 84 -14.80 -8.79 0.00
C LYS A 84 -13.30 -8.81 0.26
N ASP A 85 -12.82 -9.76 1.06
CA ASP A 85 -11.39 -9.88 1.36
C ASP A 85 -10.57 -10.18 0.11
N ASN A 86 -11.03 -11.11 -0.74
CA ASN A 86 -10.36 -11.43 -2.00
C ASN A 86 -10.24 -10.21 -2.92
N ALA A 87 -11.29 -9.39 -2.98
CA ALA A 87 -11.24 -8.13 -3.72
C ALA A 87 -10.21 -7.15 -3.13
N GLN A 88 -10.10 -7.07 -1.81
CA GLN A 88 -9.10 -6.24 -1.13
C GLN A 88 -7.68 -6.76 -1.33
N VAL A 89 -7.45 -8.08 -1.27
CA VAL A 89 -6.15 -8.70 -1.58
C VAL A 89 -5.74 -8.38 -3.02
N ALA A 90 -6.65 -8.54 -3.98
CA ALA A 90 -6.36 -8.19 -5.38
C ALA A 90 -5.99 -6.71 -5.55
N GLN A 91 -6.67 -5.80 -4.84
CA GLN A 91 -6.31 -4.38 -4.84
C GLN A 91 -4.92 -4.14 -4.22
N LEU A 92 -4.58 -4.82 -3.12
CA LEU A 92 -3.27 -4.69 -2.47
C LEU A 92 -2.13 -5.21 -3.36
N CYS A 93 -2.30 -6.37 -3.98
CA CYS A 93 -1.34 -6.90 -4.95
C CYS A 93 -1.12 -5.93 -6.13
N LYS A 94 -2.19 -5.28 -6.61
CA LYS A 94 -2.06 -4.24 -7.65
C LYS A 94 -1.21 -3.06 -7.18
N VAL A 95 -1.42 -2.58 -5.96
CA VAL A 95 -0.64 -1.48 -5.38
C VAL A 95 0.82 -1.90 -5.18
N GLU A 96 1.07 -3.12 -4.72
CA GLU A 96 2.41 -3.70 -4.58
C GLU A 96 3.17 -3.68 -5.91
N SER A 97 2.62 -4.27 -6.97
CA SER A 97 3.27 -4.30 -8.29
C SER A 97 3.55 -2.89 -8.83
N GLN A 98 2.67 -1.92 -8.57
CA GLN A 98 2.90 -0.52 -8.94
C GLN A 98 4.08 0.09 -8.19
N MET A 99 4.30 -0.28 -6.93
CA MET A 99 5.43 0.20 -6.13
C MET A 99 6.75 -0.41 -6.58
N GLU A 100 6.77 -1.71 -6.87
CA GLU A 100 7.96 -2.37 -7.42
C GLU A 100 8.37 -1.77 -8.77
N PHE A 101 7.40 -1.61 -9.68
CA PHE A 101 7.65 -1.01 -10.98
C PHE A 101 8.21 0.42 -10.85
N ARG A 102 7.75 1.18 -9.87
CA ARG A 102 8.26 2.54 -9.61
C ARG A 102 9.68 2.53 -9.06
N ALA A 103 9.98 1.63 -8.12
CA ALA A 103 11.34 1.48 -7.60
C ALA A 103 12.31 1.12 -8.74
N LEU A 104 11.92 0.20 -9.62
CA LEU A 104 12.69 -0.15 -10.83
C LEU A 104 12.87 1.03 -11.77
N LYS A 105 11.82 1.82 -12.02
CA LYS A 105 11.90 3.01 -12.87
C LYS A 105 12.87 4.06 -12.29
N LYS A 106 12.88 4.26 -10.97
CA LYS A 106 13.82 5.16 -10.29
C LYS A 106 15.27 4.65 -10.39
N GLU A 107 15.48 3.35 -10.20
CA GLU A 107 16.80 2.70 -10.39
C GLU A 107 17.33 2.91 -11.81
N LEU A 108 16.48 2.68 -12.81
CA LEU A 108 16.84 2.87 -14.22
C LEU A 108 17.17 4.34 -14.55
N PHE A 109 16.47 5.28 -13.91
CA PHE A 109 16.79 6.70 -14.02
C PHE A 109 18.17 7.03 -13.42
N ILE A 110 18.50 6.48 -12.25
CA ILE A 110 19.82 6.63 -11.62
C ILE A 110 20.93 6.06 -12.51
N GLN A 111 20.74 4.87 -13.08
CA GLN A 111 21.71 4.26 -13.99
C GLN A 111 22.01 5.14 -15.21
N LYS A 112 20.99 5.79 -15.76
CA LYS A 112 21.15 6.75 -16.86
C LYS A 112 21.91 8.00 -16.44
N LEU A 113 21.61 8.54 -15.24
CA LEU A 113 22.30 9.72 -14.71
C LEU A 113 23.80 9.48 -14.49
N VAL A 114 24.18 8.31 -13.98
CA VAL A 114 25.58 7.96 -13.68
C VAL A 114 26.37 7.57 -14.95
N GLY A 115 25.74 7.51 -16.12
CA GLY A 115 26.42 7.22 -17.39
C GLY A 115 26.81 5.75 -17.61
N ASN A 116 26.30 4.81 -16.80
CA ASN A 116 26.69 3.39 -16.84
C ASN A 116 25.82 2.49 -17.75
N GLY A 117 25.20 3.03 -18.80
CA GLY A 117 24.14 2.33 -19.53
C GLY A 117 24.56 1.55 -20.78
N VAL A 118 25.03 0.30 -20.63
CA VAL A 118 24.64 -0.78 -21.57
C VAL A 118 23.81 -1.78 -20.74
N PHE A 119 22.49 -1.68 -20.82
CA PHE A 119 21.57 -2.66 -20.20
C PHE A 119 20.43 -2.96 -21.17
N HIS A 120 20.22 -4.24 -21.44
CA HIS A 120 19.08 -4.73 -22.20
C HIS A 120 17.79 -4.54 -21.39
N ALA A 121 16.92 -3.66 -21.86
CA ALA A 121 15.63 -3.41 -21.23
C ALA A 121 14.73 -4.67 -21.29
N PRO A 122 13.94 -4.97 -20.23
CA PRO A 122 12.85 -5.91 -20.35
C PRO A 122 11.80 -5.33 -21.30
N VAL A 123 11.46 -6.09 -22.35
CA VAL A 123 10.51 -5.73 -23.39
C VAL A 123 9.10 -5.70 -22.79
N GLY A 124 8.68 -4.51 -22.35
CA GLY A 124 7.32 -4.19 -21.92
C GLY A 124 7.01 -2.73 -22.23
N PRO A 125 5.73 -2.34 -22.42
CA PRO A 125 5.38 -1.03 -22.98
C PRO A 125 5.59 0.08 -21.94
N ILE A 126 6.83 0.56 -21.84
CA ILE A 126 7.21 1.76 -21.09
C ILE A 126 6.76 2.97 -21.91
N ARG A 127 5.50 3.36 -21.79
CA ARG A 127 5.03 4.69 -22.17
C ARG A 127 5.21 5.64 -20.99
N VAL A 128 6.47 5.85 -20.60
CA VAL A 128 6.83 7.13 -19.99
C VAL A 128 7.17 7.99 -21.19
N SER A 129 6.29 8.92 -21.53
CA SER A 129 6.42 9.72 -22.74
C SER A 129 7.77 10.42 -22.71
N VAL A 130 8.66 9.99 -23.60
CA VAL A 130 9.88 10.71 -23.98
C VAL A 130 9.56 12.17 -24.31
N VAL A 131 8.32 12.44 -24.75
CA VAL A 131 7.74 13.77 -25.02
C VAL A 131 7.65 14.67 -23.77
N GLU A 132 7.37 14.16 -22.57
CA GLU A 132 7.30 15.01 -21.35
C GLU A 132 8.69 15.29 -20.76
N LEU A 133 9.62 14.33 -20.90
CA LEU A 133 11.04 14.55 -20.65
C LEU A 133 11.63 15.55 -21.65
N ALA A 134 11.14 15.56 -22.90
CA ALA A 134 11.50 16.56 -23.90
C ALA A 134 10.95 17.95 -23.54
N HIS A 135 9.70 18.05 -23.05
CA HIS A 135 9.17 19.34 -22.58
C HIS A 135 9.81 19.87 -21.29
N ALA A 136 10.28 18.98 -20.41
CA ALA A 136 11.14 19.39 -19.29
C ALA A 136 12.51 19.84 -19.82
N ALA A 137 13.08 19.13 -20.80
CA ALA A 137 14.35 19.48 -21.43
C ALA A 137 14.33 20.82 -22.19
N ASP A 138 13.16 21.29 -22.64
CA ASP A 138 12.99 22.64 -23.22
C ASP A 138 13.11 23.78 -22.19
N SER A 139 13.02 23.49 -20.88
CA SER A 139 13.39 24.45 -19.83
C SER A 139 14.88 24.37 -19.53
N ASN A 140 15.59 25.48 -19.73
CA ASN A 140 17.00 25.61 -19.39
C ASN A 140 17.27 25.60 -17.87
N ASP A 141 16.24 25.66 -17.01
CA ASP A 141 16.40 25.60 -15.56
C ASP A 141 16.06 24.21 -15.02
N ILE A 142 17.10 23.48 -14.59
CA ILE A 142 17.01 22.20 -13.89
C ILE A 142 16.00 22.22 -12.72
N ARG A 143 15.77 23.40 -12.13
CA ARG A 143 14.78 23.62 -11.06
C ARG A 143 13.34 23.40 -11.52
N ASP A 144 12.99 23.84 -12.72
CA ASP A 144 11.64 23.69 -13.26
C ASP A 144 11.38 22.22 -13.59
N GLN A 145 12.37 21.55 -14.16
CA GLN A 145 12.33 20.11 -14.44
C GLN A 145 12.12 19.30 -13.15
N LEU A 146 12.92 19.57 -12.11
CA LEU A 146 12.76 18.93 -10.80
C LEU A 146 11.38 19.25 -10.20
N SER A 147 10.92 20.49 -10.30
CA SER A 147 9.62 20.90 -9.77
C SER A 147 8.43 20.19 -10.43
N VAL A 148 8.52 19.88 -11.73
CA VAL A 148 7.50 19.08 -12.43
C VAL A 148 7.55 17.62 -11.97
N LEU A 149 8.73 17.01 -11.91
CA LEU A 149 8.91 15.62 -11.48
C LEU A 149 8.42 15.39 -10.05
N PHE A 150 8.78 16.28 -9.12
CA PHE A 150 8.35 16.18 -7.73
C PHE A 150 6.84 16.36 -7.55
N ARG A 151 6.21 17.27 -8.31
CA ARG A 151 4.75 17.44 -8.29
C ARG A 151 4.03 16.17 -8.75
N ARG A 152 4.51 15.54 -9.81
CA ARG A 152 3.95 14.28 -10.29
C ARG A 152 4.06 13.19 -9.22
N GLN A 153 5.24 13.04 -8.63
CA GLN A 153 5.45 12.05 -7.57
C GLN A 153 4.57 12.32 -6.35
N VAL A 154 4.38 13.58 -5.95
CA VAL A 154 3.47 14.01 -4.88
C VAL A 154 2.03 13.58 -5.17
N ASN A 155 1.54 13.81 -6.39
CA ASN A 155 0.19 13.44 -6.78
C ASN A 155 -0.01 11.93 -6.73
N GLU A 156 0.94 11.18 -7.29
CA GLU A 156 0.90 9.72 -7.30
C GLU A 156 1.04 9.09 -5.89
N ASP A 157 1.82 9.71 -5.00
CA ASP A 157 1.89 9.31 -3.59
C ASP A 157 0.57 9.65 -2.86
N SER A 158 -0.08 10.77 -3.19
CA SER A 158 -1.36 11.20 -2.61
C SER A 158 -2.52 10.29 -3.00
N GLU A 159 -2.60 9.88 -4.27
CA GLU A 159 -3.57 8.89 -4.73
C GLU A 159 -3.42 7.55 -3.97
N ARG A 160 -2.18 7.10 -3.76
CA ARG A 160 -1.91 5.87 -2.98
C ARG A 160 -2.29 6.00 -1.50
N MET A 161 -2.00 7.15 -0.89
CA MET A 161 -2.46 7.43 0.47
C MET A 161 -3.99 7.31 0.57
N ASN A 162 -4.72 7.83 -0.42
CA ASN A 162 -6.17 7.72 -0.47
C ASN A 162 -6.63 6.26 -0.64
N GLU A 163 -5.93 5.46 -1.45
CA GLU A 163 -6.23 4.04 -1.61
C GLU A 163 -6.04 3.25 -0.31
N TYR A 164 -4.95 3.48 0.43
CA TYR A 164 -4.76 2.84 1.74
C TYR A 164 -5.83 3.25 2.75
N ARG A 165 -6.22 4.53 2.76
CA ARG A 165 -7.32 5.01 3.61
C ARG A 165 -8.64 4.33 3.25
N ARG A 166 -8.95 4.20 1.95
CA ARG A 166 -10.14 3.51 1.45
C ARG A 166 -10.17 2.05 1.89
N LEU A 167 -9.06 1.33 1.71
CA LEU A 167 -8.94 -0.07 2.14
C LEU A 167 -9.07 -0.22 3.65
N SER A 168 -8.42 0.66 4.43
CA SER A 168 -8.56 0.66 5.89
C SER A 168 -10.00 0.93 6.33
N TYR A 169 -10.70 1.84 5.66
CA TYR A 169 -12.10 2.11 5.94
C TYR A 169 -12.97 0.88 5.66
N GLY A 170 -12.76 0.21 4.52
CA GLY A 170 -13.46 -1.02 4.17
C GLY A 170 -13.28 -2.14 5.20
N LEU A 171 -12.06 -2.33 5.72
CA LEU A 171 -11.79 -3.29 6.80
C LEU A 171 -12.51 -2.91 8.10
N ARG A 172 -12.48 -1.63 8.49
CA ARG A 172 -13.18 -1.15 9.70
C ARG A 172 -14.69 -1.34 9.62
N GLU A 173 -15.27 -1.15 8.44
CA GLU A 173 -16.69 -1.38 8.25
C GLU A 173 -17.02 -2.88 8.30
N GLY A 174 -16.18 -3.73 7.72
CA GLY A 174 -16.29 -5.18 7.88
C GLY A 174 -16.22 -5.64 9.35
N LEU A 175 -15.32 -5.02 10.13
CA LEU A 175 -15.19 -5.26 11.57
C LEU A 175 -16.46 -4.89 12.34
N ARG A 176 -17.12 -3.77 12.00
CA ARG A 176 -18.39 -3.36 12.64
C ARG A 176 -19.51 -4.37 12.37
N VAL A 177 -19.68 -4.78 11.12
CA VAL A 177 -20.71 -5.77 10.74
C VAL A 177 -20.46 -7.10 11.45
N ARG A 178 -19.20 -7.54 11.51
CA ARG A 178 -18.83 -8.79 12.21
C ARG A 178 -19.05 -8.69 13.73
N ALA A 179 -18.78 -7.55 14.35
CA ALA A 179 -19.03 -7.34 15.77
C ALA A 179 -20.52 -7.48 16.11
N ALA A 180 -21.41 -6.89 15.31
CA ALA A 180 -22.86 -7.05 15.47
C ALA A 180 -23.29 -8.52 15.34
N TYR A 181 -22.70 -9.27 14.41
CA TYR A 181 -22.99 -10.69 14.21
C TYR A 181 -22.49 -11.57 15.38
N ILE A 182 -21.32 -11.24 15.94
CA ILE A 182 -20.80 -11.89 17.15
C ILE A 182 -21.75 -11.64 18.33
N GLU A 183 -22.25 -10.42 18.50
CA GLU A 183 -23.23 -10.09 19.55
C GLU A 183 -24.54 -10.89 19.35
N GLU A 184 -25.04 -10.99 18.12
CA GLU A 184 -26.23 -11.78 17.79
C GLU A 184 -26.03 -13.27 18.12
N LEU A 185 -24.90 -13.84 17.75
CA LEU A 185 -24.59 -15.25 18.05
C LEU A 185 -24.31 -15.50 19.53
N GLN A 186 -23.73 -14.55 20.25
CA GLN A 186 -23.60 -14.61 21.71
C GLN A 186 -24.97 -14.66 22.38
N MET A 187 -25.95 -13.88 21.88
CA MET A 187 -27.32 -13.96 22.37
C MET A 187 -27.91 -15.36 22.14
N PHE A 188 -27.71 -15.96 20.96
CA PHE A 188 -28.17 -17.34 20.71
C PHE A 188 -27.50 -18.38 21.61
N GLN A 189 -26.21 -18.21 21.92
CA GLN A 189 -25.47 -19.11 22.82
C GLN A 189 -26.06 -19.15 24.24
N VAL A 190 -26.59 -18.03 24.74
CA VAL A 190 -27.25 -17.96 26.06
C VAL A 190 -28.50 -18.84 26.11
N PHE A 191 -29.22 -18.98 25.00
CA PHE A 191 -30.45 -19.76 24.93
C PHE A 191 -30.23 -21.21 24.47
N HIS A 192 -29.20 -21.45 23.65
CA HIS A 192 -28.86 -22.75 23.09
C HIS A 192 -27.34 -22.95 23.10
N SER A 193 -26.84 -23.59 24.15
CA SER A 193 -25.44 -23.99 24.27
C SER A 193 -25.16 -25.18 23.36
N SER A 194 -24.90 -24.92 22.09
CA SER A 194 -24.32 -25.89 21.16
C SER A 194 -22.82 -25.63 21.03
N ASP A 195 -22.02 -26.69 21.12
CA ASP A 195 -20.57 -26.62 20.92
C ASP A 195 -20.21 -26.01 19.55
N GLU A 196 -21.04 -26.24 18.52
CA GLU A 196 -20.88 -25.67 17.18
C GLU A 196 -20.97 -24.12 17.18
N VAL A 197 -21.83 -23.55 18.03
CA VAL A 197 -22.00 -22.09 18.17
C VAL A 197 -20.80 -21.49 18.89
N VAL A 198 -20.26 -22.20 19.88
CA VAL A 198 -19.05 -21.81 20.61
C VAL A 198 -17.86 -21.73 19.66
N GLU A 199 -17.63 -22.80 18.90
CA GLU A 199 -16.52 -22.87 17.94
C GLU A 199 -16.64 -21.79 16.86
N SER A 200 -17.84 -21.60 16.30
CA SER A 200 -18.09 -20.52 15.32
C SER A 200 -17.79 -19.13 15.90
N LEU A 201 -18.14 -18.88 17.16
CA LEU A 201 -17.85 -17.63 17.87
C LEU A 201 -16.36 -17.40 18.07
N GLU A 202 -15.60 -18.43 18.46
CA GLU A 202 -14.16 -18.34 18.63
C GLU A 202 -13.45 -18.04 17.31
N ILE A 203 -13.86 -18.68 16.22
CA ILE A 203 -13.30 -18.45 14.89
C ILE A 203 -13.56 -17.01 14.42
N MET A 204 -14.78 -16.50 14.60
CA MET A 204 -15.10 -15.11 14.25
C MET A 204 -14.33 -14.07 15.08
N LYS A 205 -14.14 -14.33 16.38
CA LYS A 205 -13.31 -13.48 17.25
C LYS A 205 -11.85 -13.47 16.78
N GLY A 206 -11.30 -14.63 16.42
CA GLY A 206 -9.97 -14.74 15.81
C GLY A 206 -9.85 -13.92 14.52
N MET A 207 -10.84 -14.06 13.63
CA MET A 207 -10.93 -13.28 12.39
C MET A 207 -11.00 -11.76 12.63
N GLN A 208 -11.67 -11.32 13.69
CA GLN A 208 -11.78 -9.91 14.06
C GLN A 208 -10.41 -9.33 14.48
N LEU A 209 -9.64 -10.07 15.27
CA LEU A 209 -8.30 -9.64 15.69
C LEU A 209 -7.36 -9.45 14.49
N ASP A 210 -7.36 -10.39 13.55
CA ASP A 210 -6.56 -10.30 12.32
C ASP A 210 -6.91 -9.06 11.50
N ASP A 211 -8.20 -8.77 11.33
CA ASP A 211 -8.68 -7.63 10.55
C ASP A 211 -8.35 -6.28 11.23
N VAL A 212 -8.37 -6.22 12.57
CA VAL A 212 -7.90 -5.05 13.35
C VAL A 212 -6.41 -4.81 13.14
N GLU A 213 -5.59 -5.87 13.19
CA GLU A 213 -4.15 -5.77 12.95
C GLU A 213 -3.87 -5.25 11.52
N LYS A 214 -4.55 -5.79 10.52
CA LYS A 214 -4.44 -5.37 9.11
C LYS A 214 -4.85 -3.92 8.90
N ALA A 215 -6.00 -3.51 9.44
CA ALA A 215 -6.48 -2.12 9.34
C ALA A 215 -5.47 -1.14 9.98
N SER A 216 -4.89 -1.53 11.12
CA SER A 216 -3.85 -0.75 11.80
C SER A 216 -2.58 -0.61 10.95
N ARG A 217 -2.13 -1.68 10.30
CA ARG A 217 -0.99 -1.65 9.38
C ARG A 217 -1.23 -0.76 8.16
N LEU A 218 -2.40 -0.84 7.54
CA LEU A 218 -2.75 0.03 6.40
C LEU A 218 -2.74 1.51 6.79
N LEU A 219 -3.24 1.86 7.98
CA LEU A 219 -3.20 3.23 8.48
C LEU A 219 -1.78 3.73 8.74
N LEU A 220 -0.90 2.87 9.26
CA LEU A 220 0.50 3.21 9.44
C LEU A 220 1.18 3.47 8.09
N MET A 221 0.92 2.65 7.07
CA MET A 221 1.43 2.88 5.71
C MET A 221 0.87 4.17 5.09
N ALA A 222 -0.42 4.46 5.27
CA ALA A 222 -1.01 5.72 4.83
C ALA A 222 -0.34 6.94 5.49
N ARG A 223 -0.05 6.87 6.80
CA ARG A 223 0.69 7.92 7.52
C ARG A 223 2.14 8.06 7.02
N GLU A 224 2.82 6.94 6.76
CA GLU A 224 4.18 6.95 6.21
C GLU A 224 4.21 7.67 4.86
N VAL A 225 3.27 7.35 3.95
CA VAL A 225 3.16 8.01 2.64
C VAL A 225 2.76 9.49 2.80
N GLN A 226 1.85 9.82 3.72
CA GLN A 226 1.47 11.21 4.00
C GLN A 226 2.67 12.07 4.42
N ASN A 227 3.53 11.54 5.31
CA ASN A 227 4.74 12.24 5.73
C ASN A 227 5.70 12.47 4.56
N LYS A 228 5.82 11.49 3.64
CA LYS A 228 6.63 11.63 2.41
C LYS A 228 6.07 12.69 1.48
N VAL A 229 4.76 12.70 1.26
CA VAL A 229 4.05 13.73 0.47
C VAL A 229 4.32 15.12 1.06
N TYR A 230 4.23 15.25 2.38
CA TYR A 230 4.48 16.50 3.08
C TYR A 230 5.92 17.00 2.89
N GLU A 231 6.93 16.16 3.11
CA GLU A 231 8.34 16.55 2.92
C GLU A 231 8.66 16.89 1.46
N LYS A 232 8.09 16.14 0.49
CA LYS A 232 8.23 16.46 -0.95
C LYS A 232 7.58 17.79 -1.31
N ASN A 233 6.39 18.08 -0.81
CA ASN A 233 5.73 19.37 -1.03
C ASN A 233 6.53 20.54 -0.44
N LYS A 234 7.07 20.35 0.76
CA LYS A 234 7.97 21.33 1.39
C LYS A 234 9.22 21.57 0.54
N PHE A 235 9.76 20.53 -0.10
CA PHE A 235 10.87 20.66 -1.04
C PHE A 235 10.46 21.44 -2.30
N VAL A 236 9.31 21.13 -2.91
CA VAL A 236 8.79 21.85 -4.10
C VAL A 236 8.57 23.32 -3.81
N ILE A 237 8.00 23.68 -2.65
CA ILE A 237 7.79 25.08 -2.26
C ILE A 237 9.14 25.80 -2.17
N LYS A 238 10.17 25.17 -1.59
CA LYS A 238 11.53 25.71 -1.50
C LYS A 238 12.25 25.81 -2.84
N LEU A 239 11.84 25.04 -3.86
CA LEU A 239 12.40 25.19 -5.20
C LEU A 239 11.84 26.43 -5.90
N ARG A 240 10.59 26.81 -5.63
CA ARG A 240 9.92 27.94 -6.29
C ARG A 240 10.28 29.32 -5.75
N GLY A 241 10.53 29.43 -4.44
CA GLY A 241 11.01 30.67 -3.80
C GLY A 241 12.52 30.70 -3.76
#